data_AF-A0A8T1S947-F1
#
_entry.id   AF-A0A8T1S947-F1
#
_cell.length_a   1.000
_cell.length_b   1.000
_cell.length_c   1.000
_cell.angle_alpha   90.00
_cell.angle_beta   90.00
_cell.angle_gamma   90.00
#
_symmetry.space_group_name_H-M   'P 1'
#
loop_
_entity.id
_entity.type
_entity.pdbx_description
1 polymer ?
#
loop_
_entity_poly.entity_id
_entity_poly.type
_entity_poly.pdbx_seq_one_letter_code
_entity_poly.pdbx_strand_id
1 'polypeptide(L)'
;AGGAPPPPALPGYLFVARRVRPHSLPRSESNGAPSGSAVLPAPAAMGPKAASGFYLGRKPAALLALLLAALLLALVVLAALYGRSLREVEALRAAAAPPSPPAGPEEEGAGCCPPSPSPGSTRPPGVWDNPRLPRALLPLHYELRLWPRVSPGQPGPFVFSGQVNITVRCAQDTATVLLHSSELELWGAAVRGPLPEGPGGGSSIEVAELWLAERQEYAVLELRRSLRAGERYVLQLSFRGPLNEDLDGLFLTRYTDQGQSSMLIASLLEPTYARTVYPCFDEPAMKATFNIIIVHHPSYVALSNMPAIDKSEMKDENGSLWTVTTFNTTLKMSTYITAFVVCDFDYVTRTERGNEIRIWGRKEAIKNGYADYALNITGPLFSFLEDLFNISYPLSKTGEVPSFH
;
A
#
# COMPACT_ATOMS: atom_id res chain seq x y z
N ALA A 1 -46.22 -17.63 -0.34
CA ALA A 1 -45.22 -17.59 -1.43
C ALA A 1 -43.97 -16.94 -0.86
N GLY A 2 -42.94 -17.75 -0.60
CA GLY A 2 -41.69 -17.30 0.02
C GLY A 2 -40.89 -16.42 -0.93
N GLY A 3 -40.54 -15.22 -0.47
CA GLY A 3 -39.55 -14.39 -1.12
C GLY A 3 -38.16 -14.82 -0.65
N ALA A 4 -37.29 -15.15 -1.59
CA ALA A 4 -35.88 -15.42 -1.31
C ALA A 4 -35.22 -14.18 -0.70
N PRO A 5 -34.36 -14.31 0.32
CA PRO A 5 -33.58 -13.20 0.84
C PRO A 5 -32.61 -12.68 -0.23
N PRO A 6 -32.27 -11.38 -0.21
CA PRO A 6 -31.29 -10.80 -1.13
C PRO A 6 -29.93 -11.48 -0.97
N PRO A 7 -29.11 -11.57 -2.04
CA PRO A 7 -27.78 -12.16 -1.96
C PRO A 7 -26.91 -11.34 -0.99
N PRO A 8 -26.03 -12.00 -0.21
CA PRO A 8 -25.10 -11.30 0.66
C PRO A 8 -24.18 -10.40 -0.15
N ALA A 9 -23.86 -9.22 0.40
CA ALA A 9 -22.86 -8.32 -0.14
C ALA A 9 -21.53 -9.06 -0.34
N LEU A 10 -20.88 -8.82 -1.48
CA LEU A 10 -19.57 -9.41 -1.78
C LEU A 10 -18.55 -8.90 -0.74
N PRO A 11 -17.77 -9.78 -0.07
CA PRO A 11 -16.70 -9.35 0.82
C PRO A 11 -15.61 -8.60 0.03
N GLY A 12 -15.02 -7.59 0.65
CA GLY A 12 -13.83 -6.94 0.12
C GLY A 12 -12.66 -7.93 0.03
N TYR A 13 -11.95 -7.95 -1.08
CA TYR A 13 -10.75 -8.78 -1.24
C TYR A 13 -9.50 -7.93 -1.06
N LEU A 14 -8.62 -8.33 -0.13
CA LEU A 14 -7.27 -7.78 -0.03
C LEU A 14 -6.40 -8.47 -1.10
N PHE A 15 -6.09 -7.71 -2.15
CA PHE A 15 -5.21 -8.16 -3.22
C PHE A 15 -3.74 -7.97 -2.83
N VAL A 16 -3.03 -9.07 -2.61
CA VAL A 16 -1.59 -9.04 -2.37
C VAL A 16 -0.85 -9.10 -3.72
N ALA A 17 -0.86 -7.99 -4.45
CA ALA A 17 0.14 -7.54 -5.46
C ALA A 17 -0.48 -6.60 -6.52
N ARG A 18 0.13 -5.41 -6.76
CA ARG A 18 -0.17 -4.62 -7.97
C ARG A 18 0.97 -3.70 -8.45
N ARG A 19 1.19 -3.76 -9.77
CA ARG A 19 1.73 -2.78 -10.75
C ARG A 19 3.14 -2.18 -10.58
N VAL A 20 4.02 -2.53 -11.51
CA VAL A 20 5.16 -1.69 -11.95
C VAL A 20 4.87 -1.23 -13.39
N ARG A 21 5.00 0.08 -13.68
CA ARG A 21 4.96 0.61 -15.06
C ARG A 21 6.35 0.48 -15.70
N PRO A 22 6.45 0.18 -17.01
CA PRO A 22 7.74 0.12 -17.70
C PRO A 22 8.32 1.52 -17.94
N HIS A 23 9.61 1.69 -17.65
CA HIS A 23 10.40 2.81 -18.15
C HIS A 23 10.92 2.51 -19.55
N SER A 24 10.84 3.55 -20.39
CA SER A 24 11.43 3.68 -21.72
C SER A 24 12.92 3.31 -21.77
N LEU A 25 13.29 2.43 -22.69
CA LEU A 25 14.69 2.14 -23.04
C LEU A 25 15.29 3.27 -23.91
N PRO A 26 16.59 3.58 -23.77
CA PRO A 26 17.30 4.50 -24.65
C PRO A 26 17.77 3.80 -25.94
N ARG A 27 17.87 4.59 -27.02
CA ARG A 27 18.48 4.20 -28.30
C ARG A 27 19.97 3.88 -28.10
N SER A 28 20.42 2.73 -28.61
CA SER A 28 21.84 2.46 -28.86
C SER A 28 22.13 2.54 -30.37
N GLU A 29 23.05 3.43 -30.74
CA GLU A 29 23.75 3.40 -32.02
C GLU A 29 24.71 2.20 -32.07
N SER A 30 24.83 1.54 -33.22
CA SER A 30 25.99 0.70 -33.53
C SER A 30 26.34 0.82 -35.00
N ASN A 31 27.63 1.05 -35.25
CA ASN A 31 28.29 1.27 -36.54
C ASN A 31 29.01 -0.01 -37.01
N GLY A 32 28.94 -0.29 -38.32
CA GLY A 32 29.88 -1.09 -39.15
C GLY A 32 29.83 -2.62 -39.00
N ALA A 33 29.91 -3.47 -40.03
CA ALA A 33 30.17 -3.46 -41.48
C ALA A 33 29.92 -4.93 -42.00
N PRO A 34 30.22 -5.38 -43.24
CA PRO A 34 30.16 -4.78 -44.58
C PRO A 34 29.35 -5.62 -45.62
N SER A 35 29.13 -4.98 -46.79
CA SER A 35 29.02 -5.49 -48.17
C SER A 35 28.51 -6.92 -48.49
N GLY A 36 27.40 -6.98 -49.25
CA GLY A 36 27.01 -8.12 -50.07
C GLY A 36 25.97 -7.71 -51.11
N SER A 37 26.40 -7.55 -52.36
CA SER A 37 25.58 -7.21 -53.53
C SER A 37 24.83 -8.45 -54.04
N ALA A 38 23.51 -8.36 -54.23
CA ALA A 38 22.80 -9.16 -55.23
C ALA A 38 21.52 -8.45 -55.68
N VAL A 39 21.43 -8.31 -57.01
CA VAL A 39 20.49 -7.58 -57.84
C VAL A 39 19.09 -8.21 -57.84
N LEU A 40 18.05 -7.35 -57.94
CA LEU A 40 16.62 -7.64 -58.11
C LEU A 40 16.30 -8.45 -59.39
N PRO A 41 15.07 -8.98 -59.50
CA PRO A 41 14.18 -8.30 -60.47
C PRO A 41 12.77 -8.02 -59.90
N ALA A 42 12.25 -6.85 -60.29
CA ALA A 42 10.84 -6.44 -60.18
C ALA A 42 10.07 -6.90 -61.45
N PRO A 43 8.78 -6.58 -61.69
CA PRO A 43 7.82 -5.84 -60.85
C PRO A 43 6.39 -6.44 -60.82
N ALA A 44 5.56 -6.01 -59.86
CA ALA A 44 4.12 -5.94 -60.08
C ALA A 44 3.54 -4.79 -59.23
N ALA A 45 3.03 -3.77 -59.91
CA ALA A 45 2.36 -2.63 -59.31
C ALA A 45 1.02 -3.05 -58.70
N MET A 46 0.79 -2.71 -57.43
CA MET A 46 -0.55 -2.70 -56.82
C MET A 46 -0.78 -1.33 -56.20
N GLY A 47 -1.85 -0.68 -56.65
CA GLY A 47 -2.24 0.69 -56.28
C GLY A 47 -2.72 0.85 -54.84
N PRO A 48 -3.16 2.06 -54.46
CA PRO A 48 -3.50 2.40 -53.08
C PRO A 48 -4.71 1.58 -52.60
N LYS A 49 -4.58 0.90 -51.45
CA LYS A 49 -5.69 0.26 -50.76
C LYS A 49 -6.70 1.33 -50.32
N ALA A 50 -7.89 1.29 -50.89
CA ALA A 50 -9.03 2.09 -50.47
C ALA A 50 -9.37 1.82 -48.99
N ALA A 51 -9.58 2.87 -48.21
CA ALA A 51 -10.12 2.76 -46.86
C ALA A 51 -11.56 2.22 -46.94
N SER A 52 -11.79 1.01 -46.42
CA SER A 52 -13.12 0.44 -46.32
C SER A 52 -13.90 1.13 -45.20
N GLY A 53 -14.72 2.12 -45.56
CA GLY A 53 -15.72 2.68 -44.66
C GLY A 53 -16.88 1.69 -44.44
N PHE A 54 -17.31 1.52 -43.20
CA PHE A 54 -18.52 0.76 -42.89
C PHE A 54 -19.75 1.62 -43.16
N TYR A 55 -20.56 1.24 -44.14
CA TYR A 55 -21.84 1.89 -44.42
C TYR A 55 -22.91 1.33 -43.48
N LEU A 56 -23.22 2.07 -42.41
CA LEU A 56 -24.30 1.70 -41.49
C LEU A 56 -25.63 2.16 -42.07
N GLY A 57 -26.56 1.24 -42.29
CA GLY A 57 -27.89 1.56 -42.79
C GLY A 57 -28.63 2.53 -41.86
N ARG A 58 -29.56 3.33 -42.41
CA ARG A 58 -30.33 4.34 -41.65
C ARG A 58 -31.04 3.79 -40.41
N LYS A 59 -31.54 2.54 -40.48
CA LYS A 59 -32.24 1.87 -39.37
C LYS A 59 -31.31 1.53 -38.18
N PRO A 60 -30.20 0.80 -38.35
CA PRO A 60 -29.26 0.55 -37.24
C PRO A 60 -28.59 1.83 -36.72
N ALA A 61 -28.33 2.82 -37.59
CA ALA A 61 -27.80 4.12 -37.14
C ALA A 61 -28.78 4.86 -36.23
N ALA A 62 -30.08 4.87 -36.57
CA ALA A 62 -31.12 5.47 -35.72
C ALA A 62 -31.25 4.74 -34.37
N LEU A 63 -31.10 3.41 -34.36
CA LEU A 63 -31.18 2.59 -33.15
C LEU A 63 -29.98 2.85 -32.22
N LEU A 64 -28.77 3.00 -32.79
CA LEU A 64 -27.58 3.37 -32.04
C LEU A 64 -27.69 4.78 -31.45
N ALA A 65 -28.24 5.73 -32.22
CA ALA A 65 -28.48 7.09 -31.75
C ALA A 65 -29.51 7.15 -30.61
N LEU A 66 -30.58 6.35 -30.68
CA LEU A 66 -31.56 6.21 -29.60
C LEU A 66 -30.94 5.60 -28.33
N LEU A 67 -30.08 4.60 -28.48
CA LEU A 67 -29.33 4.00 -27.36
C LEU A 67 -28.39 5.02 -26.69
N LEU A 68 -27.67 5.81 -27.48
CA LEU A 68 -26.82 6.89 -26.98
C LEU A 68 -27.62 7.97 -26.26
N ALA A 69 -28.78 8.35 -26.80
CA ALA A 69 -29.67 9.31 -26.17
C ALA A 69 -30.24 8.79 -24.83
N ALA A 70 -30.61 7.51 -24.77
CA ALA A 70 -31.08 6.86 -23.55
C ALA A 70 -29.96 6.78 -22.48
N LEU A 71 -28.73 6.48 -22.89
CA LEU A 71 -27.57 6.45 -22.00
C LEU A 71 -27.26 7.84 -21.43
N LEU A 72 -27.31 8.88 -22.26
CA LEU A 72 -27.12 10.26 -21.83
C LEU A 72 -28.22 10.70 -20.85
N LEU A 73 -29.48 10.34 -21.13
CA LEU A 73 -30.58 10.63 -20.21
C LEU A 73 -30.39 9.94 -18.86
N ALA A 74 -29.96 8.67 -18.85
CA ALA A 74 -29.69 7.92 -17.62
C ALA A 74 -28.55 8.57 -16.81
N LEU A 75 -27.48 9.04 -17.46
CA LEU A 75 -26.38 9.76 -16.82
C LEU A 75 -26.85 11.08 -16.20
N VAL A 76 -27.70 11.84 -16.88
CA VAL A 76 -28.26 13.10 -16.35
C VAL A 76 -29.16 12.82 -15.13
N VAL A 77 -30.01 11.80 -15.19
CA VAL A 77 -30.84 11.40 -14.05
C VAL A 77 -29.98 10.96 -12.87
N LEU A 78 -28.94 10.16 -13.10
CA LEU A 78 -28.02 9.71 -12.05
C LEU A 78 -27.28 10.89 -11.40
N ALA A 79 -26.79 11.85 -12.20
CA ALA A 79 -26.15 13.06 -11.70
C ALA A 79 -27.12 13.91 -10.86
N ALA A 80 -28.38 14.02 -11.27
CA ALA A 80 -29.40 14.75 -10.51
C ALA A 80 -29.75 14.07 -9.18
N LEU A 81 -29.86 12.74 -9.16
CA LEU A 81 -30.08 11.95 -7.94
C LEU A 81 -28.89 12.09 -6.99
N TYR A 82 -27.66 12.01 -7.52
CA TYR A 82 -26.44 12.19 -6.74
C TYR A 82 -26.38 13.60 -6.13
N GLY A 83 -26.68 14.63 -6.91
CA GLY A 83 -26.75 16.02 -6.43
C GLY A 83 -27.81 16.24 -5.34
N ARG A 84 -28.96 15.55 -5.40
CA ARG A 84 -29.95 15.58 -4.31
C ARG A 84 -29.44 14.90 -3.05
N SER A 85 -28.84 13.71 -3.18
CA SER A 85 -28.29 12.97 -2.03
C SER A 85 -27.18 13.74 -1.31
N LEU A 86 -26.32 14.43 -2.06
CA LEU A 86 -25.28 15.30 -1.49
C LEU A 86 -25.87 16.44 -0.65
N ARG A 87 -26.92 17.10 -1.15
CA ARG A 87 -27.61 18.18 -0.42
C ARG A 87 -28.30 17.67 0.86
N GLU A 88 -28.86 16.46 0.82
CA GLU A 88 -29.43 15.84 2.02
C GLU A 88 -28.35 15.51 3.06
N VAL A 89 -27.20 15.00 2.63
CA VAL A 89 -26.05 14.74 3.52
C VAL A 89 -25.47 16.04 4.09
N GLU A 90 -25.38 17.10 3.30
CA GLU A 90 -24.95 18.42 3.76
C GLU A 90 -25.94 19.03 4.77
N ALA A 91 -27.25 18.88 4.53
CA ALA A 91 -28.29 19.32 5.46
C ALA A 91 -28.23 18.55 6.80
N LEU A 92 -27.99 17.23 6.74
CA LEU A 92 -27.81 16.40 7.94
C LEU A 92 -26.53 16.76 8.71
N ARG A 93 -25.44 17.08 8.01
CA ARG A 93 -24.20 17.57 8.63
C ARG A 93 -24.38 18.94 9.27
N ALA A 94 -25.12 19.85 8.63
CA ALA A 94 -25.45 21.17 9.19
C ALA A 94 -26.36 21.05 10.43
N ALA A 95 -27.29 20.10 10.45
CA ALA A 95 -28.15 19.82 11.59
C ALA A 95 -27.42 19.14 12.77
N ALA A 96 -26.31 18.44 12.51
CA ALA A 96 -25.49 17.77 13.52
C ALA A 96 -24.37 18.64 14.11
N ALA A 97 -24.21 19.89 13.66
CA ALA A 97 -23.21 20.81 14.19
C ALA A 97 -23.66 21.39 15.56
N PRO A 98 -22.80 21.42 16.60
CA PRO A 98 -23.14 21.99 17.90
C PRO A 98 -23.29 23.52 17.82
N PRO A 99 -24.11 24.15 18.69
CA PRO A 99 -24.34 25.58 18.64
C PRO A 99 -23.10 26.36 19.12
N SER A 100 -22.73 27.38 18.35
CA SER A 100 -21.70 28.36 18.72
C SER A 100 -22.17 29.22 19.91
N PRO A 101 -21.27 29.62 20.83
CA PRO A 101 -21.64 30.49 21.95
C PRO A 101 -21.95 31.93 21.47
N PRO A 102 -22.74 32.71 22.24
CA PRO A 102 -23.23 34.01 21.80
C PRO A 102 -22.13 35.08 21.81
N ALA A 103 -22.17 35.95 20.81
CA ALA A 103 -21.31 37.12 20.67
C ALA A 103 -21.66 38.20 21.71
N GLY A 104 -20.64 38.68 22.45
CA GLY A 104 -20.70 39.91 23.24
C GLY A 104 -20.48 41.15 22.35
N PRO A 105 -20.81 42.35 22.85
CA PRO A 105 -21.02 43.54 22.02
C PRO A 105 -19.71 44.17 21.53
N GLU A 106 -19.82 44.77 20.35
CA GLU A 106 -18.80 45.53 19.62
C GLU A 106 -18.25 46.71 20.43
N GLU A 107 -16.94 46.85 20.46
CA GLU A 107 -16.27 48.13 20.68
C GLU A 107 -15.37 48.43 19.47
N GLU A 108 -15.62 49.59 18.86
CA GLU A 108 -14.81 50.23 17.83
C GLU A 108 -13.42 50.57 18.35
N GLY A 109 -12.39 50.41 17.51
CA GLY A 109 -11.22 51.30 17.57
C GLY A 109 -9.84 50.66 17.49
N ALA A 110 -9.23 50.85 16.32
CA ALA A 110 -7.80 51.12 16.09
C ALA A 110 -6.76 49.98 16.14
N GLY A 111 -6.02 49.87 15.02
CA GLY A 111 -4.57 49.69 15.07
C GLY A 111 -4.03 48.40 14.46
N CYS A 112 -3.40 48.53 13.29
CA CYS A 112 -2.67 47.48 12.57
C CYS A 112 -1.68 46.71 13.47
N CYS A 113 -1.78 45.38 13.46
CA CYS A 113 -0.68 44.46 13.79
C CYS A 113 -0.87 43.15 12.99
N PRO A 114 0.22 42.48 12.55
CA PRO A 114 0.13 41.26 11.75
C PRO A 114 -0.44 40.10 12.58
N PRO A 115 -0.98 39.04 11.94
CA PRO A 115 -1.59 37.93 12.67
C PRO A 115 -0.54 37.24 13.56
N SER A 116 -0.84 37.21 14.86
CA SER A 116 -0.10 36.44 15.86
C SER A 116 -0.15 34.94 15.54
N PRO A 117 0.95 34.19 15.81
CA PRO A 117 1.02 32.77 15.52
C PRO A 117 0.07 31.96 16.40
N SER A 118 -0.50 30.92 15.81
CA SER A 118 -1.29 29.90 16.49
C SER A 118 -0.50 29.28 17.65
N PRO A 119 -1.11 29.00 18.81
CA PRO A 119 -0.41 28.38 19.93
C PRO A 119 -0.23 26.90 19.61
N GLY A 120 1.00 26.47 19.29
CA GLY A 120 1.25 25.04 19.03
C GLY A 120 2.61 24.61 18.48
N SER A 121 3.55 25.51 18.19
CA SER A 121 4.93 25.10 17.91
C SER A 121 5.91 26.01 18.62
N THR A 122 6.57 25.48 19.64
CA THR A 122 7.74 26.10 20.26
C THR A 122 8.98 26.03 19.36
N ARG A 123 8.93 25.30 18.25
CA ARG A 123 10.02 25.15 17.27
C ARG A 123 9.89 26.15 16.12
N PRO A 124 11.00 26.75 15.66
CA PRO A 124 10.99 27.61 14.48
C PRO A 124 10.59 26.81 13.22
N PRO A 125 10.09 27.48 12.17
CA PRO A 125 9.76 26.82 10.92
C PRO A 125 10.95 26.04 10.34
N GLY A 126 10.69 24.86 9.78
CA GLY A 126 11.73 23.97 9.27
C GLY A 126 11.24 23.08 8.12
N VAL A 127 12.11 22.16 7.68
CA VAL A 127 11.82 21.26 6.55
C VAL A 127 10.62 20.34 6.81
N TRP A 128 10.27 20.12 8.08
CA TRP A 128 9.12 19.33 8.56
C TRP A 128 7.77 20.02 8.38
N ASP A 129 7.72 21.32 8.08
CA ASP A 129 6.45 22.00 7.81
C ASP A 129 5.92 21.71 6.39
N ASN A 130 6.76 21.16 5.51
CA ASN A 130 6.40 20.81 4.15
C ASN A 130 5.67 19.46 4.12
N PRO A 131 4.47 19.37 3.50
CA PRO A 131 3.74 18.10 3.38
C PRO A 131 4.43 17.06 2.48
N ARG A 132 5.52 17.41 1.80
CA ARG A 132 6.30 16.49 0.96
C ARG A 132 7.67 16.24 1.55
N LEU A 133 8.09 14.98 1.53
CA LEU A 133 9.40 14.57 2.00
C LEU A 133 10.52 15.21 1.15
N PRO A 134 11.61 15.68 1.78
CA PRO A 134 12.80 16.10 1.07
C PRO A 134 13.39 14.96 0.23
N ARG A 135 14.00 15.29 -0.91
CA ARG A 135 14.68 14.30 -1.78
C ARG A 135 16.13 14.01 -1.38
N ALA A 136 16.56 14.50 -0.22
CA ALA A 136 17.92 14.31 0.28
C ALA A 136 18.21 12.84 0.62
N LEU A 137 17.20 12.07 1.03
CA LEU A 137 17.34 10.65 1.35
C LEU A 137 16.40 9.82 0.48
N LEU A 138 16.96 8.80 -0.16
CA LEU A 138 16.23 7.90 -1.04
C LEU A 138 16.26 6.49 -0.43
N PRO A 139 15.11 5.87 -0.12
CA PRO A 139 15.09 4.52 0.40
C PRO A 139 15.52 3.51 -0.67
N LEU A 140 16.30 2.53 -0.26
CA LEU A 140 16.77 1.44 -1.12
C LEU A 140 16.20 0.10 -0.68
N HIS A 141 16.24 -0.17 0.62
CA HIS A 141 15.84 -1.45 1.21
C HIS A 141 15.29 -1.26 2.62
N TYR A 142 14.28 -2.04 2.97
CA TYR A 142 13.69 -2.14 4.30
C TYR A 142 13.85 -3.56 4.83
N GLU A 143 14.41 -3.72 6.02
CA GLU A 143 14.23 -4.92 6.83
C GLU A 143 13.17 -4.60 7.88
N LEU A 144 11.98 -5.16 7.71
CA LEU A 144 10.82 -4.87 8.53
C LEU A 144 10.40 -6.10 9.32
N ARG A 145 10.50 -6.00 10.64
CA ARG A 145 9.99 -7.00 11.58
C ARG A 145 8.75 -6.46 12.26
N LEU A 146 7.63 -7.16 12.13
CA LEU A 146 6.37 -6.84 12.77
C LEU A 146 5.93 -7.96 13.71
N TRP A 147 5.44 -7.59 14.89
CA TRP A 147 4.89 -8.50 15.87
C TRP A 147 3.57 -7.94 16.41
N PRO A 148 2.42 -8.46 15.94
CA PRO A 148 1.11 -8.00 16.39
C PRO A 148 0.76 -8.36 17.84
N ARG A 149 1.53 -9.22 18.52
CA ARG A 149 1.32 -9.63 19.92
C ARG A 149 -0.12 -10.08 20.24
N VAL A 150 -0.74 -10.79 19.32
CA VAL A 150 -2.10 -11.34 19.50
C VAL A 150 -2.05 -12.85 19.64
N SER A 151 -2.65 -13.34 20.72
CA SER A 151 -2.96 -14.75 20.93
C SER A 151 -4.46 -15.04 20.75
N PRO A 152 -4.86 -16.25 20.35
CA PRO A 152 -6.27 -16.63 20.24
C PRO A 152 -7.03 -16.38 21.56
N GLY A 153 -8.24 -15.84 21.46
CA GLY A 153 -9.11 -15.55 22.61
C GLY A 153 -8.64 -14.43 23.54
N GLN A 154 -7.52 -13.76 23.25
CA GLN A 154 -7.02 -12.66 24.08
C GLN A 154 -8.02 -11.47 24.12
N PRO A 155 -8.35 -10.95 25.31
CA PRO A 155 -9.13 -9.73 25.44
C PRO A 155 -8.28 -8.50 25.08
N GLY A 156 -8.90 -7.47 24.49
CA GLY A 156 -8.22 -6.22 24.17
C GLY A 156 -7.90 -5.36 25.41
N PRO A 157 -7.19 -4.23 25.25
CA PRO A 157 -6.73 -3.63 23.99
C PRO A 157 -5.53 -4.35 23.36
N PHE A 158 -5.41 -4.26 22.03
CA PHE A 158 -4.31 -4.86 21.27
C PHE A 158 -3.27 -3.83 20.85
N VAL A 159 -2.02 -4.27 20.82
CA VAL A 159 -0.88 -3.46 20.39
C VAL A 159 0.01 -4.31 19.52
N PHE A 160 0.70 -3.69 18.57
CA PHE A 160 1.80 -4.31 17.85
C PHE A 160 3.11 -3.61 18.18
N SER A 161 4.20 -4.32 17.99
CA SER A 161 5.55 -3.76 18.05
C SER A 161 6.33 -4.16 16.83
N GLY A 162 7.31 -3.36 16.45
CA GLY A 162 8.17 -3.68 15.33
C GLY A 162 9.51 -3.00 15.38
N GLN A 163 10.36 -3.43 14.45
CA GLN A 163 11.65 -2.84 14.18
C GLN A 163 11.79 -2.70 12.67
N VAL A 164 12.29 -1.54 12.23
CA VAL A 164 12.58 -1.28 10.83
C VAL A 164 14.02 -0.80 10.68
N ASN A 165 14.77 -1.46 9.80
CA ASN A 165 16.06 -0.98 9.32
C ASN A 165 15.89 -0.50 7.87
N ILE A 166 16.07 0.79 7.63
CA ILE A 166 15.92 1.39 6.31
C ILE A 166 17.30 1.74 5.78
N THR A 167 17.74 1.01 4.75
CA THR A 167 18.93 1.40 3.99
C THR A 167 18.55 2.53 3.06
N VAL A 168 19.23 3.67 3.21
CA VAL A 168 19.02 4.89 2.42
C VAL A 168 20.29 5.30 1.70
N ARG A 169 20.14 5.92 0.54
CA ARG A 169 21.21 6.68 -0.12
C ARG A 169 21.00 8.16 0.13
N CYS A 170 22.04 8.83 0.60
CA CYS A 170 22.06 10.28 0.73
C CYS A 170 22.38 10.89 -0.64
N ALA A 171 21.46 11.68 -1.17
CA ALA A 171 21.59 12.38 -2.45
C ALA A 171 22.12 13.82 -2.24
N GLN A 172 21.87 14.40 -1.07
CA GLN A 172 22.27 15.75 -0.69
C GLN A 172 22.63 15.75 0.79
N ASP A 173 23.72 16.43 1.15
CA ASP A 173 24.17 16.53 2.53
C ASP A 173 23.04 17.02 3.43
N THR A 174 22.79 16.30 4.53
CA THR A 174 21.71 16.65 5.46
C THR A 174 22.02 16.19 6.88
N ALA A 175 21.70 17.04 7.86
CA ALA A 175 21.72 16.69 9.27
C ALA A 175 20.33 16.29 9.81
N THR A 176 19.31 16.24 8.96
CA THR A 176 17.94 15.95 9.37
C THR A 176 17.37 14.82 8.52
N VAL A 177 16.77 13.83 9.18
CA VAL A 177 16.04 12.73 8.57
C VAL A 177 14.56 12.88 8.89
N LEU A 178 13.72 12.89 7.85
CA LEU A 178 12.26 12.88 7.98
C LEU A 178 11.74 11.54 7.47
N LEU A 179 10.89 10.90 8.27
CA LEU A 179 10.11 9.71 7.91
C LEU A 179 8.65 10.00 8.24
N HIS A 180 7.70 9.52 7.43
CA HIS A 180 6.31 9.52 7.86
C HIS A 180 6.13 8.52 9.02
N SER A 181 5.44 8.94 10.07
CA SER A 181 5.12 8.17 11.26
C SER A 181 3.91 8.83 11.94
N SER A 182 2.80 8.10 12.07
CA SER A 182 1.57 8.57 12.70
C SER A 182 1.08 7.52 13.69
N GLU A 183 0.59 7.94 14.86
CA GLU A 183 0.07 7.03 15.91
C GLU A 183 1.07 5.97 16.43
N LEU A 184 2.37 6.17 16.18
CA LEU A 184 3.44 5.26 16.60
C LEU A 184 4.25 5.87 17.75
N GLU A 185 4.41 5.10 18.81
CA GLU A 185 5.38 5.36 19.87
C GLU A 185 6.77 4.89 19.41
N LEU A 186 7.74 5.81 19.38
CA LEU A 186 9.13 5.53 19.02
C LEU A 186 10.00 5.54 20.27
N TRP A 187 10.72 4.45 20.49
CA TRP A 187 11.46 4.19 21.73
C TRP A 187 12.95 3.89 21.49
N GLY A 188 13.37 3.90 20.21
CA GLY A 188 14.77 3.84 19.84
C GLY A 188 14.97 4.22 18.38
N ALA A 189 15.89 5.14 18.13
CA ALA A 189 16.37 5.50 16.80
C ALA A 189 17.89 5.53 16.78
N ALA A 190 18.49 4.92 15.76
CA ALA A 190 19.92 4.97 15.52
C ALA A 190 20.20 5.13 14.03
N VAL A 191 21.28 5.85 13.71
CA VAL A 191 21.76 5.97 12.34
C VAL A 191 23.15 5.37 12.26
N ARG A 192 23.33 4.40 11.35
CA ARG A 192 24.61 3.74 11.10
C ARG A 192 25.13 4.10 9.71
N GLY A 193 26.41 4.36 9.62
CA GLY A 193 27.10 4.58 8.36
C GLY A 193 28.25 5.60 8.44
N PRO A 194 28.85 5.97 7.29
CA PRO A 194 28.56 5.41 5.98
C PRO A 194 28.82 3.90 5.93
N LEU A 195 27.97 3.16 5.22
CA LEU A 195 28.17 1.72 5.00
C LEU A 195 29.35 1.52 4.06
N PRO A 196 30.40 0.75 4.44
CA PRO A 196 31.47 0.41 3.50
C PRO A 196 30.93 -0.46 2.36
N GLU A 197 31.64 -0.48 1.22
CA GLU A 197 31.28 -1.31 0.06
C GLU A 197 31.39 -2.84 0.31
N GLY A 198 31.73 -3.27 1.53
CA GLY A 198 31.86 -4.69 1.94
C GLY A 198 31.27 -4.97 3.34
N PRO A 199 31.31 -6.23 3.83
CA PRO A 199 30.74 -6.60 5.13
C PRO A 199 31.60 -6.03 6.28
N GLY A 200 31.20 -4.86 6.78
CA GLY A 200 31.79 -4.20 7.94
C GLY A 200 30.82 -3.14 8.44
N GLY A 201 30.48 -3.16 9.72
CA GLY A 201 29.49 -2.24 10.29
C GLY A 201 29.92 -0.78 10.16
N GLY A 202 29.06 0.06 9.59
CA GLY A 202 29.27 1.51 9.52
C GLY A 202 29.30 2.17 10.90
N SER A 203 29.98 3.32 11.01
CA SER A 203 30.10 4.06 12.28
C SER A 203 28.72 4.53 12.80
N SER A 204 28.56 4.71 14.10
CA SER A 204 27.32 5.29 14.64
C SER A 204 27.29 6.79 14.41
N ILE A 205 26.19 7.31 13.88
CA ILE A 205 25.87 8.73 13.84
C ILE A 205 24.88 9.01 14.96
N GLU A 206 25.26 9.92 15.86
CA GLU A 206 24.45 10.27 17.02
C GLU A 206 23.21 11.07 16.59
N VAL A 207 22.05 10.59 17.03
CA VAL A 207 20.78 11.31 16.95
C VAL A 207 20.73 12.26 18.13
N ALA A 208 20.80 13.56 17.85
CA ALA A 208 20.71 14.62 18.85
C ALA A 208 19.31 14.69 19.47
N GLU A 209 18.29 14.57 18.63
CA GLU A 209 16.88 14.63 19.05
C GLU A 209 16.03 13.78 18.11
N LEU A 210 15.04 13.08 18.68
CA LEU A 210 13.96 12.41 17.98
C LEU A 210 12.65 12.99 18.50
N TRP A 211 11.82 13.51 17.61
CA TRP A 211 10.52 14.09 17.95
C TRP A 211 9.52 13.91 16.81
N LEU A 212 8.23 14.09 17.11
CA LEU A 212 7.14 13.91 16.17
C LEU A 212 6.56 15.27 15.74
N ALA A 213 6.54 15.53 14.44
CA ALA A 213 5.84 16.67 13.84
C ALA A 213 4.42 16.24 13.46
N GLU A 214 3.50 16.26 14.44
CA GLU A 214 2.15 15.69 14.33
C GLU A 214 1.37 16.22 13.11
N ARG A 215 1.44 17.52 12.83
CA ARG A 215 0.68 18.15 11.74
C ARG A 215 0.95 17.53 10.37
N GLN A 216 2.18 17.12 10.10
CA GLN A 216 2.58 16.50 8.83
C GLN A 216 2.89 15.01 8.98
N GLU A 217 2.63 14.46 10.17
CA GLU A 217 2.86 13.05 10.51
C GLU A 217 4.30 12.61 10.25
N TYR A 218 5.28 13.41 10.69
CA TYR A 218 6.69 13.03 10.57
C TYR A 218 7.30 12.61 11.90
N ALA A 219 8.14 11.57 11.86
CA ALA A 219 9.24 11.41 12.79
C ALA A 219 10.46 12.18 12.26
N VAL A 220 10.98 13.10 13.07
CA VAL A 220 12.13 13.93 12.74
C VAL A 220 13.31 13.50 13.59
N LEU A 221 14.39 13.05 12.94
CA LEU A 221 15.66 12.76 13.60
C LEU A 221 16.64 13.87 13.24
N GLU A 222 17.07 14.61 14.25
CA GLU A 222 18.15 15.59 14.14
C GLU A 222 19.47 14.93 14.49
N LEU A 223 20.44 15.05 13.61
CA LEU A 223 21.72 14.36 13.72
C LEU A 223 22.79 15.37 14.15
N ARG A 224 23.70 14.94 15.04
CA ARG A 224 24.86 15.77 15.41
C ARG A 224 25.86 15.95 14.27
N ARG A 225 25.80 15.08 13.26
CA ARG A 225 26.67 15.12 12.08
C ARG A 225 25.84 14.90 10.83
N SER A 226 26.17 15.64 9.78
CA SER A 226 25.50 15.50 8.49
C SER A 226 25.83 14.16 7.83
N LEU A 227 24.81 13.55 7.26
CA LEU A 227 24.93 12.52 6.23
C LEU A 227 25.53 13.16 4.99
N ARG A 228 26.40 12.43 4.29
CA ARG A 228 27.13 12.92 3.12
C ARG A 228 26.52 12.38 1.83
N ALA A 229 26.39 13.24 0.84
CA ALA A 229 25.91 12.89 -0.48
C ALA A 229 26.77 11.79 -1.11
N GLY A 230 26.13 10.86 -1.80
CA GLY A 230 26.74 9.68 -2.41
C GLY A 230 26.79 8.46 -1.49
N GLU A 231 26.83 8.66 -0.17
CA GLU A 231 26.98 7.60 0.81
C GLU A 231 25.67 6.88 1.14
N ARG A 232 25.79 5.69 1.72
CA ARG A 232 24.66 4.87 2.21
C ARG A 232 24.65 4.80 3.72
N TYR A 233 23.46 4.81 4.29
CA TYR A 233 23.23 4.75 5.73
C TYR A 233 22.10 3.77 6.05
N VAL A 234 22.08 3.27 7.28
CA VAL A 234 20.96 2.49 7.82
C VAL A 234 20.31 3.30 8.93
N LEU A 235 19.02 3.59 8.74
CA LEU A 235 18.15 4.16 9.76
C LEU A 235 17.51 3.00 10.51
N GLN A 236 17.72 2.90 11.82
CA GLN A 236 17.17 1.84 12.65
C GLN A 236 16.15 2.45 13.59
N LEU A 237 14.90 2.01 13.52
CA LEU A 237 13.83 2.49 14.39
C LEU A 237 13.10 1.31 15.01
N SER A 238 12.83 1.41 16.31
CA SER A 238 11.93 0.53 17.04
C SER A 238 10.67 1.30 17.38
N PHE A 239 9.52 0.66 17.17
CA PHE A 239 8.22 1.31 17.31
C PHE A 239 7.18 0.39 17.93
N ARG A 240 6.13 1.00 18.46
CA ARG A 240 4.93 0.36 18.97
C ARG A 240 3.72 1.16 18.50
N GLY A 241 2.65 0.48 18.12
CA GLY A 241 1.41 1.10 17.69
C GLY A 241 0.18 0.37 18.23
N PRO A 242 -0.98 1.03 18.25
CA PRO A 242 -2.24 0.38 18.56
C PRO A 242 -2.66 -0.52 17.40
N LEU A 243 -3.27 -1.67 17.71
CA LEU A 243 -3.92 -2.49 16.69
C LEU A 243 -5.42 -2.19 16.75
N ASN A 244 -5.88 -1.37 15.82
CA ASN A 244 -7.25 -0.88 15.79
C ASN A 244 -8.18 -1.92 15.15
N GLU A 245 -9.49 -1.81 15.42
CA GLU A 245 -10.52 -2.59 14.73
C GLU A 245 -11.08 -1.82 13.51
N ASP A 246 -10.62 -0.58 13.30
CA ASP A 246 -10.87 0.21 12.10
C ASP A 246 -10.00 -0.30 10.95
N LEU A 247 -10.54 -0.29 9.72
CA LEU A 247 -10.00 -1.02 8.58
C LEU A 247 -8.80 -0.35 7.88
N ASP A 248 -8.15 0.59 8.55
CA ASP A 248 -7.03 1.38 8.02
C ASP A 248 -5.72 1.03 8.73
N GLY A 249 -4.60 1.02 8.01
CA GLY A 249 -3.30 0.67 8.59
C GLY A 249 -3.19 -0.83 8.87
N LEU A 250 -2.80 -1.19 10.09
CA LEU A 250 -2.79 -2.58 10.56
C LEU A 250 -3.96 -2.74 11.52
N PHE A 251 -4.87 -3.66 11.18
CA PHE A 251 -6.13 -3.79 11.88
C PHE A 251 -6.43 -5.24 12.24
N LEU A 252 -7.31 -5.41 13.23
CA LEU A 252 -7.80 -6.71 13.69
C LEU A 252 -9.30 -6.82 13.45
N THR A 253 -9.74 -7.94 12.89
CA THR A 253 -11.15 -8.31 12.84
C THR A 253 -11.37 -9.65 13.51
N ARG A 254 -12.55 -9.80 14.12
CA ARG A 254 -12.99 -11.04 14.76
C ARG A 254 -14.00 -11.71 13.85
N TYR A 255 -13.94 -13.04 13.76
CA TYR A 255 -14.93 -13.82 13.02
C TYR A 255 -15.24 -15.11 13.75
N THR A 256 -16.36 -15.71 13.39
CA THR A 256 -16.72 -17.06 13.81
C THR A 256 -16.49 -18.01 12.64
N ASP A 257 -15.81 -19.12 12.90
CA ASP A 257 -15.60 -20.21 11.96
C ASP A 257 -15.88 -21.53 12.67
N GLN A 258 -16.79 -22.36 12.14
CA GLN A 258 -17.19 -23.63 12.76
C GLN A 258 -17.64 -23.49 14.24
N GLY A 259 -18.29 -22.37 14.58
CA GLY A 259 -18.76 -22.07 15.94
C GLY A 259 -17.68 -21.60 16.91
N GLN A 260 -16.42 -21.45 16.47
CA GLN A 260 -15.32 -20.92 17.27
C GLN A 260 -14.98 -19.48 16.86
N SER A 261 -14.72 -18.62 17.85
CA SER A 261 -14.24 -17.26 17.57
C SER A 261 -12.74 -17.29 17.26
N SER A 262 -12.36 -16.66 16.17
CA SER A 262 -10.98 -16.49 15.72
C SER A 262 -10.73 -15.03 15.33
N MET A 263 -9.47 -14.70 15.07
CA MET A 263 -9.02 -13.34 14.76
C MET A 263 -8.20 -13.32 13.46
N LEU A 264 -8.45 -12.30 12.65
CA LEU A 264 -7.69 -11.94 11.46
C LEU A 264 -7.00 -10.62 11.75
N ILE A 265 -5.70 -10.55 11.49
CA ILE A 265 -4.96 -9.30 11.45
C ILE A 265 -4.58 -9.08 10.00
N ALA A 266 -4.89 -7.91 9.47
CA ALA A 266 -4.63 -7.57 8.08
C ALA A 266 -4.18 -6.12 7.97
N SER A 267 -3.58 -5.77 6.83
CA SER A 267 -3.15 -4.40 6.55
C SER A 267 -3.87 -3.81 5.35
N LEU A 268 -4.34 -2.57 5.46
CA LEU A 268 -4.79 -1.73 4.36
C LEU A 268 -4.01 -0.41 4.39
N LEU A 269 -3.02 -0.27 3.51
CA LEU A 269 -2.04 0.80 3.60
C LEU A 269 -2.27 1.94 2.59
N GLU A 270 -3.18 1.77 1.64
CA GLU A 270 -3.53 2.81 0.67
C GLU A 270 -4.52 3.81 1.28
N PRO A 271 -4.36 5.13 1.05
CA PRO A 271 -3.27 5.76 0.31
C PRO A 271 -2.00 6.02 1.14
N THR A 272 -2.15 6.34 2.43
CA THR A 272 -1.07 6.87 3.27
C THR A 272 -1.09 6.25 4.67
N TYR A 273 -1.53 5.00 4.80
CA TYR A 273 -1.62 4.33 6.10
C TYR A 273 -0.41 3.44 6.40
N ALA A 274 0.57 3.32 5.51
CA ALA A 274 1.81 2.62 5.84
C ALA A 274 2.52 3.27 7.05
N ARG A 275 2.44 4.60 7.16
CA ARG A 275 2.99 5.41 8.26
C ARG A 275 2.39 5.13 9.63
N THR A 276 1.19 4.52 9.71
CA THR A 276 0.57 4.10 10.98
C THR A 276 1.04 2.73 11.42
N VAL A 277 1.72 1.98 10.55
CA VAL A 277 2.20 0.62 10.81
C VAL A 277 3.69 0.58 11.06
N TYR A 278 4.49 1.37 10.31
CA TYR A 278 5.92 1.49 10.52
C TYR A 278 6.44 2.84 10.01
N PRO A 279 7.48 3.42 10.65
CA PRO A 279 8.08 4.66 10.15
C PRO A 279 8.70 4.45 8.77
N CYS A 280 8.29 5.25 7.78
CA CYS A 280 8.72 5.03 6.39
C CYS A 280 8.66 6.26 5.49
N PHE A 281 9.30 6.17 4.33
CA PHE A 281 9.17 7.16 3.25
C PHE A 281 7.84 6.95 2.51
N ASP A 282 6.72 7.27 3.16
CA ASP A 282 5.36 6.99 2.67
C ASP A 282 4.89 7.90 1.52
N GLU A 283 5.63 7.90 0.42
CA GLU A 283 5.25 8.52 -0.84
C GLU A 283 5.40 7.50 -1.99
N PRO A 284 4.42 7.37 -2.92
CA PRO A 284 4.44 6.33 -3.94
C PRO A 284 5.70 6.31 -4.84
N ALA A 285 6.35 7.46 -5.03
CA ALA A 285 7.57 7.57 -5.84
C ALA A 285 8.83 7.03 -5.12
N MET A 286 8.84 6.96 -3.79
CA MET A 286 9.98 6.56 -2.98
C MET A 286 10.03 5.03 -2.79
N LYS A 287 10.13 4.32 -3.92
CA LYS A 287 10.10 2.85 -3.95
C LYS A 287 11.37 2.21 -3.40
N ALA A 288 11.22 1.07 -2.74
CA ALA A 288 12.31 0.26 -2.20
C ALA A 288 11.98 -1.24 -2.27
N THR A 289 12.96 -2.06 -1.91
CA THR A 289 12.77 -3.50 -1.67
C THR A 289 12.51 -3.76 -0.19
N PHE A 290 11.85 -4.85 0.15
CA PHE A 290 11.45 -5.18 1.52
C PHE A 290 11.79 -6.64 1.86
N ASN A 291 12.46 -6.84 2.99
CA ASN A 291 12.52 -8.11 3.71
C ASN A 291 11.51 -8.02 4.86
N ILE A 292 10.46 -8.84 4.80
CA ILE A 292 9.39 -8.81 5.79
C ILE A 292 9.53 -10.02 6.70
N ILE A 293 9.42 -9.79 8.01
CA ILE A 293 9.43 -10.80 9.06
C ILE A 293 8.19 -10.56 9.92
N ILE A 294 7.36 -11.58 10.09
CA ILE A 294 6.15 -11.50 10.90
C ILE A 294 6.26 -12.50 12.05
N VAL A 295 6.14 -12.01 13.28
CA VAL A 295 6.06 -12.82 14.50
C VAL A 295 4.59 -13.02 14.85
N HIS A 296 4.14 -14.26 14.99
CA HIS A 296 2.74 -14.59 15.22
C HIS A 296 2.57 -15.81 16.14
N HIS A 297 1.37 -15.97 16.70
CA HIS A 297 1.05 -17.15 17.52
C HIS A 297 1.15 -18.43 16.65
N PRO A 298 1.64 -19.56 17.19
CA PRO A 298 1.85 -20.80 16.40
C PRO A 298 0.59 -21.40 15.78
N SER A 299 -0.60 -21.07 16.30
CA SER A 299 -1.88 -21.51 15.71
C SER A 299 -2.30 -20.74 14.45
N TYR A 300 -1.61 -19.64 14.14
CA TYR A 300 -1.88 -18.81 12.97
C TYR A 300 -0.84 -19.01 11.89
N VAL A 301 -1.19 -18.64 10.67
CA VAL A 301 -0.28 -18.48 9.53
C VAL A 301 -0.05 -16.99 9.27
N ALA A 302 1.18 -16.64 8.89
CA ALA A 302 1.49 -15.31 8.38
C ALA A 302 1.58 -15.31 6.85
N LEU A 303 1.01 -14.28 6.22
CA LEU A 303 1.10 -14.03 4.79
C LEU A 303 1.64 -12.61 4.54
N SER A 304 2.37 -12.47 3.44
CA SER A 304 2.87 -11.21 2.94
C SER A 304 3.08 -11.29 1.42
N ASN A 305 3.57 -10.21 0.83
CA ASN A 305 3.79 -10.04 -0.61
C ASN A 305 4.55 -11.22 -1.24
N MET A 306 5.63 -11.65 -0.60
CA MET A 306 6.51 -12.70 -1.13
C MET A 306 6.29 -14.04 -0.44
N PRO A 307 6.71 -15.17 -1.05
CA PRO A 307 6.66 -16.49 -0.40
C PRO A 307 7.46 -16.53 0.90
N ALA A 308 7.00 -17.31 1.88
CA ALA A 308 7.76 -17.59 3.09
C ALA A 308 8.98 -18.45 2.72
N ILE A 309 10.14 -18.09 3.25
CA ILE A 309 11.41 -18.79 2.99
C ILE A 309 12.00 -19.45 4.23
N ASP A 310 11.58 -19.00 5.42
CA ASP A 310 12.01 -19.57 6.70
C ASP A 310 10.90 -19.45 7.75
N LYS A 311 10.88 -20.42 8.68
CA LYS A 311 10.04 -20.43 9.87
C LYS A 311 10.87 -20.89 11.05
N SER A 312 10.99 -20.04 12.04
CA SER A 312 11.70 -20.32 13.29
C SER A 312 10.81 -20.08 14.51
N GLU A 313 11.26 -20.55 15.67
CA GLU A 313 10.59 -20.34 16.94
C GLU A 313 11.30 -19.27 17.75
N MET A 314 10.52 -18.46 18.46
CA MET A 314 10.99 -17.48 19.43
C MET A 314 10.25 -17.66 20.74
N LYS A 315 10.95 -17.51 21.87
CA LYS A 315 10.31 -17.37 23.18
C LYS A 315 10.26 -15.90 23.57
N ASP A 316 9.08 -15.48 24.04
CA ASP A 316 8.90 -14.17 24.68
C ASP A 316 9.46 -14.20 26.11
N GLU A 317 9.58 -13.03 26.74
CA GLU A 317 10.12 -12.88 28.11
C GLU A 317 9.30 -13.66 29.15
N ASN A 318 7.99 -13.79 28.92
CA ASN A 318 7.07 -14.60 29.74
C ASN A 318 7.13 -16.12 29.43
N GLY A 319 8.00 -16.56 28.52
CA GLY A 319 8.15 -17.95 28.12
C GLY A 319 7.17 -18.45 27.05
N SER A 320 6.22 -17.61 26.60
CA SER A 320 5.29 -17.94 25.51
C SER A 320 6.04 -18.21 24.21
N LEU A 321 5.60 -19.23 23.48
CA LEU A 321 6.18 -19.60 22.19
C LEU A 321 5.51 -18.84 21.05
N TRP A 322 6.34 -18.31 20.15
CA TRP A 322 5.92 -17.57 18.97
C TRP A 322 6.61 -18.14 17.73
N THR A 323 5.92 -18.10 16.60
CA THR A 323 6.49 -18.45 15.30
C THR A 323 6.97 -17.18 14.60
N VAL A 324 8.18 -17.21 14.06
CA VAL A 324 8.78 -16.15 13.26
C VAL A 324 8.80 -16.63 11.81
N THR A 325 7.97 -16.01 10.96
CA THR A 325 7.93 -16.31 9.53
C THR A 325 8.68 -15.23 8.76
N THR A 326 9.70 -15.62 7.99
CA THR A 326 10.49 -14.73 7.14
C THR A 326 10.10 -14.92 5.69
N PHE A 327 9.88 -13.81 4.97
CA PHE A 327 9.49 -13.81 3.56
C PHE A 327 10.67 -13.43 2.65
N ASN A 328 10.63 -13.88 1.40
CA ASN A 328 11.62 -13.50 0.40
C ASN A 328 11.62 -11.98 0.14
N THR A 329 12.73 -11.44 -0.34
CA THR A 329 12.85 -10.02 -0.68
C THR A 329 11.87 -9.63 -1.78
N THR A 330 11.14 -8.54 -1.59
CA THR A 330 10.22 -8.02 -2.61
C THR A 330 10.97 -7.41 -3.79
N LEU A 331 10.29 -7.32 -4.93
CA LEU A 331 10.68 -6.39 -5.98
C LEU A 331 10.54 -4.93 -5.52
N LYS A 332 11.21 -4.01 -6.21
CA LYS A 332 11.14 -2.58 -5.90
C LYS A 332 9.69 -2.07 -6.03
N MET A 333 9.10 -1.68 -4.91
CA MET A 333 7.70 -1.32 -4.79
C MET A 333 7.47 -0.15 -3.83
N SER A 334 6.25 0.39 -3.82
CA SER A 334 5.85 1.50 -2.93
C SER A 334 5.38 0.97 -1.57
N THR A 335 5.43 1.80 -0.52
CA THR A 335 5.03 1.46 0.85
C THR A 335 3.56 1.01 0.95
N TYR A 336 2.65 1.72 0.28
CA TYR A 336 1.20 1.48 0.34
C TYR A 336 0.74 0.10 -0.17
N ILE A 337 1.61 -0.66 -0.86
CA ILE A 337 1.32 -2.03 -1.32
C ILE A 337 2.07 -3.11 -0.53
N THR A 338 2.74 -2.74 0.57
CA THR A 338 3.18 -3.72 1.57
C THR A 338 1.95 -4.36 2.22
N ALA A 339 1.99 -5.67 2.42
CA ALA A 339 0.86 -6.43 2.93
C ALA A 339 1.30 -7.36 4.06
N PHE A 340 0.54 -7.36 5.15
CA PHE A 340 0.73 -8.21 6.32
C PHE A 340 -0.61 -8.85 6.68
N VAL A 341 -0.62 -10.18 6.80
CA VAL A 341 -1.81 -10.91 7.25
C VAL A 341 -1.40 -11.97 8.26
N VAL A 342 -2.14 -12.09 9.37
CA VAL A 342 -2.04 -13.18 10.35
C VAL A 342 -3.44 -13.73 10.60
N CYS A 343 -3.67 -15.01 10.34
CA CYS A 343 -5.00 -15.64 10.44
C CYS A 343 -4.89 -17.16 10.62
N ASP A 344 -6.02 -17.86 10.81
CA ASP A 344 -6.08 -19.34 10.77
C ASP A 344 -6.85 -19.88 9.55
N PHE A 345 -6.80 -19.16 8.43
CA PHE A 345 -7.47 -19.55 7.18
C PHE A 345 -6.84 -20.77 6.51
N ASP A 346 -7.69 -21.50 5.78
CA ASP A 346 -7.27 -22.48 4.76
C ASP A 346 -7.23 -21.80 3.38
N TYR A 347 -6.80 -22.53 2.37
CA TYR A 347 -6.79 -22.04 0.99
C TYR A 347 -7.04 -23.15 -0.02
N VAL A 348 -7.56 -22.73 -1.17
CA VAL A 348 -7.53 -23.51 -2.42
C VAL A 348 -6.43 -22.96 -3.33
N THR A 349 -5.81 -23.81 -4.13
CA THR A 349 -4.66 -23.44 -4.97
C THR A 349 -4.78 -23.99 -6.39
N ARG A 350 -4.23 -23.25 -7.33
CA ARG A 350 -4.06 -23.65 -8.74
C ARG A 350 -2.74 -23.08 -9.25
N THR A 351 -2.04 -23.85 -10.08
CA THR A 351 -0.90 -23.33 -10.83
C THR A 351 -1.35 -22.95 -12.24
N GLU A 352 -1.04 -21.74 -12.66
CA GLU A 352 -1.33 -21.24 -14.00
C GLU A 352 -0.03 -20.63 -14.57
N ARG A 353 0.43 -21.10 -15.74
CA ARG A 353 1.68 -20.66 -16.38
C ARG A 353 2.92 -20.66 -15.47
N GLY A 354 2.96 -21.60 -14.53
CA GLY A 354 4.07 -21.74 -13.56
C GLY A 354 3.97 -20.85 -12.32
N ASN A 355 2.94 -20.00 -12.22
CA ASN A 355 2.66 -19.18 -11.05
C ASN A 355 1.60 -19.85 -10.18
N GLU A 356 1.87 -19.90 -8.87
CA GLU A 356 0.92 -20.45 -7.90
C GLU A 356 -0.08 -19.38 -7.46
N ILE A 357 -1.37 -19.67 -7.61
CA ILE A 357 -2.49 -18.80 -7.23
C ILE A 357 -3.20 -19.46 -6.05
N ARG A 358 -3.30 -18.73 -4.93
CA ARG A 358 -3.98 -19.18 -3.72
C ARG A 358 -5.13 -18.24 -3.36
N ILE A 359 -6.31 -18.82 -3.15
CA ILE A 359 -7.45 -18.11 -2.58
C ILE A 359 -7.63 -18.58 -1.14
N TRP A 360 -7.41 -17.68 -0.19
CA TRP A 360 -7.53 -17.95 1.23
C TRP A 360 -8.95 -17.71 1.71
N GLY A 361 -9.36 -18.37 2.78
CA GLY A 361 -10.64 -18.13 3.41
C GLY A 361 -10.83 -18.91 4.70
N ARG A 362 -11.90 -18.58 5.43
CA ARG A 362 -12.34 -19.36 6.60
C ARG A 362 -12.44 -20.84 6.27
N LYS A 363 -12.05 -21.70 7.20
CA LYS A 363 -11.96 -23.15 6.97
C LYS A 363 -13.30 -23.73 6.51
N GLU A 364 -14.40 -23.27 7.11
CA GLU A 364 -15.75 -23.66 6.67
C GLU A 364 -16.06 -23.23 5.23
N ALA A 365 -15.67 -22.01 4.84
CA ALA A 365 -15.92 -21.50 3.49
C ALA A 365 -15.11 -22.26 2.43
N ILE A 366 -13.85 -22.60 2.74
CA ILE A 366 -13.00 -23.43 1.89
C ILE A 366 -13.57 -24.84 1.77
N LYS A 367 -13.95 -25.46 2.89
CA LYS A 367 -14.56 -26.79 2.91
C LYS A 367 -15.87 -26.87 2.10
N ASN A 368 -16.65 -25.80 2.07
CA ASN A 368 -17.90 -25.71 1.32
C ASN A 368 -17.71 -25.31 -0.15
N GLY A 369 -16.48 -25.14 -0.64
CA GLY A 369 -16.17 -24.83 -2.05
C GLY A 369 -16.46 -23.39 -2.47
N TYR A 370 -16.63 -22.45 -1.52
CA TYR A 370 -16.98 -21.06 -1.86
C TYR A 370 -15.85 -20.29 -2.55
N ALA A 371 -14.60 -20.75 -2.42
CA ALA A 371 -13.44 -20.14 -3.06
C ALA A 371 -13.18 -20.67 -4.49
N ASP A 372 -13.86 -21.74 -4.92
CA ASP A 372 -13.57 -22.43 -6.19
C ASP A 372 -13.87 -21.55 -7.40
N TYR A 373 -14.94 -20.75 -7.34
CA TYR A 373 -15.29 -19.82 -8.40
C TYR A 373 -14.21 -18.74 -8.59
N ALA A 374 -13.72 -18.14 -7.50
CA ALA A 374 -12.65 -17.16 -7.55
C ALA A 374 -11.38 -17.79 -8.14
N LEU A 375 -10.97 -18.96 -7.64
CA LEU A 375 -9.79 -19.66 -8.13
C LEU A 375 -9.87 -19.98 -9.64
N ASN A 376 -11.05 -20.40 -10.12
CA ASN A 376 -11.27 -20.75 -11.52
C ASN A 376 -11.23 -19.55 -12.47
N ILE A 377 -11.52 -18.34 -12.00
CA ILE A 377 -11.49 -17.12 -12.81
C ILE A 377 -10.12 -16.44 -12.75
N THR A 378 -9.49 -16.43 -11.57
CA THR A 378 -8.22 -15.72 -11.36
C THR A 378 -7.13 -16.22 -12.32
N GLY A 379 -6.94 -17.52 -12.50
CA GLY A 379 -5.92 -18.07 -13.42
C GLY A 379 -6.07 -17.59 -14.88
N PRO A 380 -7.23 -17.82 -15.53
CA PRO A 380 -7.50 -17.33 -16.88
C PRO A 380 -7.38 -15.80 -17.00
N LEU A 381 -7.83 -15.06 -15.98
CA LEU A 381 -7.70 -13.60 -15.97
C LEU A 381 -6.23 -13.16 -15.96
N PHE A 382 -5.38 -13.78 -15.14
CA PHE A 382 -3.94 -13.51 -15.14
C PHE A 382 -3.32 -13.80 -16.51
N SER A 383 -3.62 -14.96 -17.09
CA SER A 383 -3.14 -15.32 -18.44
C SER A 383 -3.56 -14.29 -19.49
N PHE A 384 -4.83 -13.86 -19.45
CA PHE A 384 -5.34 -12.83 -20.35
C PHE A 384 -4.62 -11.49 -20.17
N LEU A 385 -4.36 -11.05 -18.94
CA LEU A 385 -3.66 -9.79 -18.67
C LEU A 385 -2.18 -9.87 -19.09
N GLU A 386 -1.51 -11.00 -18.88
CA GLU A 386 -0.15 -11.22 -19.37
C GLU A 386 -0.08 -11.11 -20.89
N ASP A 387 -1.01 -11.74 -21.60
CA ASP A 387 -1.09 -11.71 -23.06
C ASP A 387 -1.43 -10.31 -23.57
N LEU A 388 -2.40 -9.64 -22.94
CA LEU A 388 -2.85 -8.30 -23.30
C LEU A 388 -1.74 -7.25 -23.16
N PHE A 389 -0.97 -7.32 -22.07
CA PHE A 389 0.11 -6.37 -21.82
C PHE A 389 1.45 -6.83 -22.40
N ASN A 390 1.55 -8.08 -22.86
CA ASN A 390 2.78 -8.72 -23.31
C ASN A 390 3.91 -8.63 -22.25
N ILE A 391 3.53 -8.82 -20.99
CA ILE A 391 4.43 -8.77 -19.82
C ILE A 391 4.03 -9.90 -18.89
N SER A 392 4.96 -10.81 -18.60
CA SER A 392 4.75 -11.88 -17.62
C SER A 392 4.58 -11.32 -16.21
N TYR A 393 3.73 -11.98 -15.42
CA TYR A 393 3.56 -11.63 -14.02
C TYR A 393 4.88 -11.83 -13.26
N PRO A 394 5.39 -10.80 -12.56
CA PRO A 394 6.78 -10.78 -12.11
C PRO A 394 7.03 -11.51 -10.78
N LEU A 395 5.98 -12.02 -10.11
CA LEU A 395 6.09 -12.74 -8.83
C LEU A 395 5.73 -14.21 -8.99
N SER A 396 6.39 -15.09 -8.22
CA SER A 396 6.16 -16.54 -8.30
C SER A 396 4.88 -17.02 -7.61
N LYS A 397 4.24 -16.15 -6.80
CA LYS A 397 2.95 -16.44 -6.16
C LYS A 397 1.99 -15.24 -6.23
N THR A 398 0.70 -15.53 -6.21
CA THR A 398 -0.37 -14.56 -5.91
C THR A 398 -1.26 -15.13 -4.80
N GLY A 399 -1.58 -14.30 -3.81
CA GLY A 399 -2.54 -14.64 -2.75
C GLY A 399 -3.67 -13.61 -2.70
N GLU A 400 -4.91 -14.11 -2.65
CA GLU A 400 -6.09 -13.29 -2.37
C GLU A 400 -6.65 -13.69 -1.02
N VAL A 401 -6.89 -12.70 -0.16
CA VAL A 401 -7.46 -12.92 1.18
C VAL A 401 -8.71 -12.04 1.31
N PRO A 402 -9.90 -12.62 1.52
CA PRO A 402 -11.08 -11.84 1.82
C PRO A 402 -10.95 -11.21 3.21
N SER A 403 -11.20 -9.91 3.30
CA SER A 403 -11.40 -9.22 4.58
C SER A 403 -12.89 -9.17 4.89
N PHE A 404 -13.25 -9.54 6.11
CA PHE A 404 -14.65 -9.59 6.55
C PHE A 404 -15.04 -8.30 7.28
N HIS A 405 -16.27 -7.85 7.04
CA HIS A 405 -16.95 -6.76 7.74
C HIS A 405 -18.17 -7.32 8.48
#